data_AF-A0A388PH87-F1
#
_entry.id   AF-A0A388PH87-F1
#
_cell.length_a   1.000
_cell.length_b   1.000
_cell.length_c   1.000
_cell.angle_alpha   90.00
_cell.angle_beta   90.00
_cell.angle_gamma   90.00
#
_symmetry.space_group_name_H-M   'P 1'
#
loop_
_entity.id
_entity.type
_entity.pdbx_description
1 polymer ?
#
loop_
_entity_poly.entity_id
_entity_poly.type
_entity_poly.pdbx_seq_one_letter_code
_entity_poly.pdbx_strand_id
1 'polypeptide(L)'
;MPGGAWYAEDAKKIFLPPKAKIMTKMEELIQNFMIVTEGPQIPAGEVYFEAENPKGSLGFYVVSNGGGVPYRLRIRGPSFVSLSILPVIVPGNYLTDIASILGSLDFVMGECDR
;
A
#
# COMPACT_ATOMS: atom_id res chain seq x y z
N MET A 1 -8.64 -23.09 -4.17
CA MET A 1 -8.72 -22.09 -3.09
C MET A 1 -9.52 -22.68 -1.94
N PRO A 2 -9.11 -22.47 -0.68
CA PRO A 2 -9.96 -22.82 0.45
C PRO A 2 -11.27 -22.02 0.36
N GLY A 3 -12.38 -22.65 0.75
CA GLY A 3 -13.67 -21.95 0.91
C GLY A 3 -13.66 -21.08 2.17
N GLY A 4 -14.60 -20.13 2.25
CA GLY A 4 -14.77 -19.27 3.44
C GLY A 4 -15.16 -17.84 3.10
N ALA A 5 -15.30 -17.01 4.14
CA ALA A 5 -15.47 -15.57 3.97
C ALA A 5 -14.16 -14.95 3.44
N TRP A 6 -14.27 -14.05 2.46
CA TRP A 6 -13.12 -13.34 1.88
C TRP A 6 -12.71 -12.10 2.70
N TYR A 7 -13.53 -11.69 3.67
CA TYR A 7 -13.31 -10.55 4.55
C TYR A 7 -13.43 -11.00 6.01
N ALA A 8 -12.85 -10.20 6.92
CA ALA A 8 -12.92 -10.49 8.35
C ALA A 8 -14.32 -10.10 8.89
N GLU A 9 -15.12 -11.10 9.28
CA GLU A 9 -16.48 -10.89 9.80
C GLU A 9 -16.50 -10.18 11.17
N ASP A 10 -15.46 -10.37 11.97
CA ASP A 10 -15.32 -9.78 13.31
C ASP A 10 -14.93 -8.28 13.24
N ALA A 11 -14.27 -7.87 12.16
CA ALA A 11 -13.72 -6.52 12.00
C ALA A 11 -14.74 -5.52 11.40
N LYS A 12 -15.92 -5.43 12.03
CA LYS A 12 -17.03 -4.56 11.59
C LYS A 12 -16.68 -3.08 11.51
N LYS A 13 -15.69 -2.59 12.24
CA LYS A 13 -15.27 -1.17 12.19
C LYS A 13 -14.34 -0.84 11.03
N ILE A 14 -13.88 -1.85 10.29
CA ILE A 14 -12.88 -1.70 9.21
C ILE A 14 -13.49 -2.10 7.87
N PHE A 15 -14.18 -3.24 7.81
CA PHE A 15 -14.79 -3.73 6.58
C PHE A 15 -16.21 -3.24 6.38
N LEU A 16 -16.53 -2.92 5.12
CA LEU A 16 -17.89 -2.59 4.70
C LEU A 16 -18.78 -3.84 4.74
N PRO A 17 -19.99 -3.75 5.30
CA PRO A 17 -20.92 -4.87 5.32
C PRO A 17 -21.46 -5.18 3.91
N PRO A 18 -21.86 -6.44 3.63
CA PRO A 18 -22.49 -6.81 2.36
C PRO A 18 -23.76 -6.00 2.07
N LYS A 19 -23.99 -5.63 0.80
CA LYS A 19 -25.14 -4.79 0.39
C LYS A 19 -26.51 -5.38 0.77
N ALA A 20 -26.68 -6.70 0.70
CA ALA A 20 -27.94 -7.36 1.09
C ALA A 20 -28.29 -7.15 2.58
N LYS A 21 -27.25 -7.04 3.40
CA LYS A 21 -27.29 -6.90 4.85
C LYS A 21 -27.63 -5.45 5.23
N ILE A 22 -26.96 -4.49 4.59
CA ILE A 22 -27.22 -3.04 4.69
C ILE A 22 -28.70 -2.68 4.46
N MET A 23 -29.34 -3.31 3.47
CA MET A 23 -30.74 -3.01 3.11
C MET A 23 -31.78 -3.59 4.08
N THR A 24 -31.37 -4.43 5.02
CA THR A 24 -32.29 -5.13 5.94
C THR A 24 -32.06 -4.74 7.40
N LYS A 25 -30.83 -4.43 7.80
CA LYS A 25 -30.48 -4.13 9.20
C LYS A 25 -29.99 -2.70 9.38
N MET A 26 -30.61 -1.98 10.31
CA MET A 26 -30.24 -0.59 10.62
C MET A 26 -28.80 -0.45 11.13
N GLU A 27 -28.30 -1.40 11.92
CA GLU A 27 -26.93 -1.38 12.44
C GLU A 27 -25.88 -1.40 11.33
N GLU A 28 -26.11 -2.22 10.30
CA GLU A 28 -25.21 -2.38 9.16
C GLU A 28 -25.27 -1.13 8.25
N LEU A 29 -26.43 -0.46 8.18
CA LEU A 29 -26.57 0.83 7.52
C LEU A 29 -25.78 1.94 8.24
N ILE A 30 -25.90 2.05 9.56
CA ILE A 30 -25.15 3.04 10.37
C ILE A 30 -23.66 2.79 10.23
N GLN A 31 -23.22 1.53 10.34
CA GLN A 31 -21.82 1.14 10.14
C GLN A 31 -21.32 1.54 8.75
N ASN A 32 -22.09 1.24 7.70
CA ASN A 32 -21.74 1.61 6.33
C ASN A 32 -21.62 3.14 6.18
N PHE A 33 -22.55 3.90 6.78
CA PHE A 33 -22.48 5.36 6.77
C PHE A 33 -21.20 5.87 7.43
N MET A 34 -20.91 5.44 8.66
CA MET A 34 -19.73 5.88 9.41
C MET A 34 -18.41 5.57 8.69
N ILE A 35 -18.26 4.36 8.13
CA ILE A 35 -17.02 3.97 7.42
C ILE A 35 -16.84 4.78 6.12
N VAL A 36 -17.92 5.06 5.40
CA VAL A 36 -17.84 5.80 4.13
C VAL A 36 -17.59 7.29 4.35
N THR A 37 -18.17 7.88 5.40
CA THR A 37 -18.03 9.33 5.66
C THR A 37 -16.79 9.69 6.46
N GLU A 38 -16.53 9.00 7.57
CA GLU A 38 -15.42 9.32 8.49
C GLU A 38 -14.19 8.44 8.28
N GLY A 39 -14.35 7.28 7.66
CA GLY A 39 -13.31 6.27 7.56
C GLY A 39 -13.16 5.43 8.84
N PRO A 40 -12.37 4.34 8.77
CA PRO A 40 -12.09 3.51 9.93
C PRO A 40 -11.20 4.27 10.93
N GLN A 41 -11.61 4.33 12.20
CA GLN A 41 -10.84 5.00 13.26
C GLN A 41 -9.66 4.12 13.70
N ILE A 42 -8.45 4.50 13.30
CA ILE A 42 -7.20 3.78 13.60
C ILE A 42 -6.63 4.31 14.91
N PRO A 43 -6.13 3.45 15.83
CA PRO A 43 -5.46 3.90 17.04
C PRO A 43 -4.19 4.71 16.74
N ALA A 44 -3.74 5.52 17.69
CA ALA A 44 -2.48 6.23 17.56
C ALA A 44 -1.30 5.23 17.62
N GLY A 45 -0.31 5.41 16.76
CA GLY A 45 0.85 4.54 16.66
C GLY A 45 1.60 4.66 15.33
N GLU A 46 2.73 3.97 15.25
CA GLU A 46 3.57 3.92 14.07
C GLU A 46 3.81 2.46 13.67
N VAL A 47 3.82 2.18 12.38
CA VAL A 47 4.10 0.85 11.86
C VAL A 47 4.88 0.92 10.55
N TYR A 48 5.84 0.01 10.42
CA TYR A 48 6.47 -0.31 9.14
C TYR A 48 6.02 -1.71 8.72
N PHE A 49 5.50 -1.83 7.51
CA PHE A 49 5.18 -3.12 6.90
C PHE A 49 5.81 -3.21 5.52
N GLU A 50 6.36 -4.36 5.19
CA GLU A 50 7.03 -4.63 3.93
C GLU A 50 6.54 -5.95 3.35
N ALA A 51 6.29 -5.95 2.04
CA ALA A 51 5.87 -7.13 1.30
C ALA A 51 6.71 -7.29 0.03
N GLU A 52 6.79 -8.52 -0.45
CA GLU A 52 7.45 -8.84 -1.70
C GLU A 52 6.55 -8.44 -2.89
N ASN A 53 7.01 -7.46 -3.67
CA ASN A 53 6.43 -7.05 -4.94
C ASN A 53 7.32 -7.60 -6.06
N PRO A 54 6.81 -7.90 -7.27
CA PRO A 54 7.60 -8.27 -8.44
C PRO A 54 8.90 -7.48 -8.68
N LYS A 55 8.95 -6.21 -8.26
CA LYS A 55 10.13 -5.32 -8.41
C LYS A 55 11.12 -5.37 -7.23
N GLY A 56 10.78 -6.08 -6.16
CA GLY A 56 11.53 -6.13 -4.90
C GLY A 56 10.65 -5.77 -3.71
N SER A 57 11.29 -5.45 -2.59
CA SER A 57 10.58 -5.28 -1.33
C SER A 57 9.92 -3.89 -1.23
N LEU A 58 8.59 -3.87 -1.22
CA LEU A 58 7.77 -2.66 -1.14
C LEU A 58 7.33 -2.42 0.30
N GLY A 59 7.76 -1.29 0.85
CA GLY A 59 7.49 -0.92 2.24
C GLY A 59 6.54 0.26 2.39
N PHE A 60 5.72 0.22 3.43
CA PHE A 60 4.87 1.32 3.88
C PHE A 60 5.16 1.64 5.33
N TYR A 61 5.57 2.88 5.58
CA TYR A 61 5.69 3.45 6.91
C TYR A 61 4.51 4.38 7.16
N VAL A 62 3.69 4.06 8.16
CA VAL A 62 2.45 4.78 8.46
C VAL A 62 2.48 5.24 9.91
N VAL A 63 2.17 6.52 10.11
CA VAL A 63 1.99 7.16 11.43
C VAL A 63 0.54 7.60 11.57
N SER A 64 -0.08 7.21 12.66
CA SER A 64 -1.44 7.58 13.05
C SER A 64 -1.39 8.35 14.38
N ASN A 65 -2.07 9.50 14.44
CA ASN A 65 -2.28 10.24 15.70
C ASN A 65 -3.62 9.89 16.36
N GLY A 66 -4.29 8.84 15.88
CA GLY A 66 -5.69 8.56 16.19
C GLY A 66 -6.61 9.28 15.20
N GLY A 67 -7.47 8.53 14.50
CA GLY A 67 -8.39 9.11 13.51
C GLY A 67 -8.63 8.23 12.29
N GLY A 68 -9.39 8.76 11.33
CA GLY A 68 -9.67 8.12 10.03
C GLY A 68 -8.64 8.40 8.93
N VAL A 69 -7.68 9.30 9.17
CA VAL A 69 -6.71 9.75 8.16
C VAL A 69 -5.29 9.55 8.70
N PRO A 70 -4.36 8.97 7.91
CA PRO A 70 -2.98 8.82 8.34
C PRO A 70 -2.32 10.19 8.53
N TYR A 71 -1.63 10.39 9.65
CA TYR A 71 -0.87 11.61 9.91
C TYR A 71 0.34 11.73 8.98
N ARG A 72 1.05 10.61 8.77
CA ARG A 72 2.15 10.53 7.81
C ARG A 72 2.13 9.17 7.12
N LEU A 73 2.40 9.18 5.82
CA LEU A 73 2.60 7.98 5.03
C LEU A 73 3.88 8.15 4.21
N ARG A 74 4.83 7.23 4.38
CA ARG A 74 6.05 7.17 3.58
C ARG A 74 6.13 5.81 2.90
N ILE A 75 6.29 5.83 1.59
CA ILE A 75 6.44 4.62 0.78
C ILE A 75 7.93 4.41 0.54
N ARG A 76 8.40 3.18 0.76
CA ARG A 76 9.72 2.72 0.32
C ARG A 76 9.51 1.92 -0.97
N GLY A 77 9.60 2.61 -2.10
CA GLY A 77 9.50 1.99 -3.41
C GLY A 77 10.77 1.20 -3.78
N PRO A 78 10.69 -0.10 -4.14
CA PRO A 78 11.83 -0.86 -4.63
C PRO A 78 12.51 -0.18 -5.82
N SER A 79 11.75 0.41 -6.74
CA SER A 79 12.32 1.07 -7.93
C SER A 79 13.30 2.20 -7.59
N PHE A 80 13.03 2.99 -6.52
CA PHE A 80 13.92 4.06 -6.08
C PHE A 80 15.27 3.52 -5.57
N VAL A 81 15.21 2.44 -4.79
CA VAL A 81 16.40 1.78 -4.25
C VAL A 81 17.21 1.12 -5.38
N SER A 82 16.54 0.46 -6.33
CA SER A 82 17.18 -0.15 -7.49
C SER A 82 17.88 0.89 -8.38
N LEU A 83 17.29 2.07 -8.60
CA LEU A 83 17.95 3.13 -9.38
C LEU A 83 19.16 3.76 -8.68
N SER A 84 19.21 3.72 -7.34
CA SER A 84 20.30 4.33 -6.58
C SER A 84 21.67 3.70 -6.85
N ILE A 85 21.72 2.49 -7.42
CA ILE A 85 22.96 1.78 -7.75
C ILE A 85 23.56 2.19 -9.11
N LEU A 86 22.82 2.94 -9.93
CA LEU A 86 23.26 3.36 -11.27
C LEU A 86 24.63 4.06 -11.29
N PRO A 87 24.99 4.96 -10.35
CA PRO A 87 26.31 5.58 -10.34
C PRO A 87 27.46 4.58 -10.19
N VAL A 88 27.20 3.38 -9.67
CA VAL A 88 28.19 2.30 -9.50
C VAL A 88 28.24 1.40 -10.72
N ILE A 89 27.10 1.12 -11.35
CA ILE A 89 27.00 0.19 -12.50
C ILE A 89 27.37 0.88 -13.82
N VAL A 90 27.00 2.13 -14.02
CA VAL A 90 27.17 2.82 -15.31
C VAL A 90 28.64 3.08 -15.70
N PRO A 91 29.58 3.44 -14.80
CA PRO A 91 30.96 3.69 -15.17
C PRO A 91 31.64 2.50 -15.85
N GLY A 92 32.27 2.73 -17.01
CA GLY A 92 32.99 1.71 -17.77
C GLY A 92 32.17 1.02 -18.86
N ASN A 93 30.87 1.29 -18.97
CA ASN A 93 30.01 0.80 -20.04
C ASN A 93 29.85 1.80 -21.18
N TYR A 94 29.38 1.34 -22.34
CA TYR A 94 29.06 2.22 -23.46
C TYR A 94 27.68 2.87 -23.27
N LEU A 95 27.47 4.03 -23.93
CA LEU A 95 26.18 4.73 -23.90
C LEU A 95 25.03 3.84 -24.40
N THR A 96 25.29 2.96 -25.36
CA THR A 96 24.33 2.00 -25.90
C THR A 96 23.85 0.98 -24.86
N ASP A 97 24.68 0.67 -23.87
CA ASP A 97 24.38 -0.36 -22.86
C ASP A 97 23.45 0.16 -21.76
N ILE A 98 23.34 1.49 -21.63
CA ILE A 98 22.50 2.14 -20.61
C ILE A 98 21.04 1.70 -20.72
N ALA A 99 20.49 1.57 -21.93
CA ALA A 99 19.11 1.13 -22.12
C ALA A 99 18.88 -0.30 -21.60
N SER A 100 19.84 -1.20 -21.82
CA SER A 100 19.79 -2.58 -21.34
C SER A 100 19.97 -2.67 -19.83
N ILE A 101 20.89 -1.89 -19.26
CA ILE A 101 21.10 -1.78 -17.80
C ILE A 101 19.82 -1.29 -17.12
N LEU A 102 19.24 -0.20 -17.62
CA LEU A 102 18.00 0.38 -17.11
C LEU A 102 16.81 -0.59 -17.25
N GLY A 103 16.69 -1.28 -18.38
CA GLY A 103 15.66 -2.29 -18.60
C GLY A 103 15.77 -3.48 -17.65
N SER A 104 16.99 -3.89 -17.29
CA SER A 104 17.22 -5.01 -16.37
C SER A 104 16.78 -4.73 -14.92
N LEU A 105 16.74 -3.45 -14.51
CA LEU A 105 16.30 -3.03 -13.18
C LEU A 105 14.78 -2.90 -13.08
N ASP A 106 14.07 -2.88 -14.22
CA ASP A 106 12.60 -2.77 -14.31
C ASP A 106 12.01 -1.68 -13.39
N PHE A 107 12.51 -0.44 -13.50
CA PHE A 107 12.02 0.67 -12.67
C PHE A 107 10.74 1.28 -13.23
N VAL A 108 9.86 1.74 -12.35
CA VAL A 108 8.69 2.55 -12.73
C VAL A 108 8.78 3.91 -12.07
N MET A 109 8.81 4.97 -12.89
CA MET A 109 8.99 6.34 -12.41
C MET A 109 7.87 6.81 -11.46
N GLY A 110 6.65 6.32 -11.63
CA GLY A 110 5.54 6.66 -10.74
C GLY A 110 5.70 6.15 -9.30
N GLU A 111 6.59 5.18 -9.07
CA GLU A 111 6.99 4.73 -7.73
C GLU A 111 8.22 5.48 -7.21
N CYS A 112 9.18 5.78 -8.09
CA CYS A 112 10.43 6.45 -7.72
C CYS A 112 10.24 7.89 -7.21
N ASP A 113 9.24 8.60 -7.73
CA ASP A 113 9.03 10.04 -7.48
C ASP A 113 8.34 10.36 -6.14
N ARG A 114 8.09 9.36 -5.28
CA ARG A 114 7.25 9.48 -4.08
C ARG A 114 8.01 9.74 -2.77
#